data_AF-A0A6B3GSV6-F1
#
_entry.id   AF-A0A6B3GSV6-F1
#
_cell.length_a   1.000
_cell.length_b   1.000
_cell.length_c   1.000
_cell.angle_alpha   90.00
_cell.angle_beta   90.00
_cell.angle_gamma   90.00
#
_symmetry.space_group_name_H-M   'P 1'
#
loop_
_entity.id
_entity.type
_entity.pdbx_description
1 polymer ?
#
loop_
_entity_poly.entity_id
_entity_poly.type
_entity_poly.pdbx_seq_one_letter_code
_entity_poly.pdbx_strand_id
1 'polypeptide(L)'
;DELVFRYYKDQDAAVAALRKGEVSFVAGSPSLTPAQSASLEKAPDIKVNDAPGRRFFALAVNPGARTKDGQKFGDGHPALLDQKVRHALFMAVDRKTIVDKVFQGHAVEGEGYIPPRFGDYFWKPADGQKLAYDPAKAASLLDEAGYKKNGAGKRVGKDGKPLDFRILCHATDPNDKAIGKYLQEWWGE
;
A
#
# COMPACT_ATOMS: atom_id res chain seq x y z
N ASP A 1 -32.65 -11.09 22.44
CA ASP A 1 -31.48 -10.35 21.93
C ASP A 1 -31.04 -10.93 20.60
N GLU A 2 -30.68 -10.06 19.64
CA GLU A 2 -30.22 -10.42 18.29
C GLU A 2 -29.01 -9.57 17.90
N LEU A 3 -28.09 -10.14 17.12
CA LEU A 3 -27.00 -9.43 16.46
C LEU A 3 -27.18 -9.53 14.94
N VAL A 4 -27.52 -8.42 14.30
CA VAL A 4 -27.76 -8.36 12.85
C VAL A 4 -26.51 -7.85 12.13
N PHE A 5 -25.94 -8.67 11.26
CA PHE A 5 -24.87 -8.26 10.36
C PHE A 5 -25.44 -7.69 9.07
N ARG A 6 -25.21 -6.39 8.83
CA ARG A 6 -25.58 -5.72 7.58
C ARG A 6 -24.34 -5.46 6.74
N TYR A 7 -24.39 -5.89 5.48
CA TYR A 7 -23.31 -5.72 4.52
C TYR A 7 -23.52 -4.45 3.70
N TYR A 8 -22.53 -3.56 3.73
CA TYR A 8 -22.46 -2.37 2.89
C TYR A 8 -21.34 -2.55 1.87
N LYS A 9 -21.54 -2.04 0.65
CA LYS A 9 -20.58 -2.20 -0.46
C LYS A 9 -19.35 -1.30 -0.32
N ASP A 10 -19.50 -0.18 0.38
CA ASP A 10 -18.45 0.80 0.63
C ASP A 10 -18.60 1.40 2.03
N GLN A 11 -17.54 2.06 2.49
CA GLN A 11 -17.47 2.60 3.84
C GLN A 11 -18.33 3.85 4.03
N ASP A 12 -18.56 4.64 2.97
CA ASP A 12 -19.40 5.84 3.05
C ASP A 12 -20.85 5.47 3.38
N ALA A 13 -21.38 4.42 2.75
CA ALA A 13 -22.72 3.91 3.04
C ALA A 13 -22.85 3.41 4.49
N ALA A 14 -21.83 2.70 5.00
CA ALA A 14 -21.81 2.23 6.39
C ALA A 14 -21.79 3.41 7.38
N VAL A 15 -20.97 4.44 7.13
CA VAL A 15 -20.90 5.66 7.94
C VAL A 15 -22.22 6.43 7.94
N ALA A 16 -22.89 6.52 6.79
CA ALA A 16 -24.20 7.17 6.69
C ALA A 16 -25.27 6.41 7.49
N ALA A 17 -25.29 5.09 7.44
CA ALA A 17 -26.21 4.26 8.21
C ALA A 17 -25.99 4.41 9.72
N LEU A 18 -24.73 4.49 10.17
CA LEU A 18 -24.38 4.74 11.57
C LEU A 18 -24.94 6.09 12.05
N ARG A 19 -24.77 7.16 11.26
CA ARG A 19 -25.29 8.49 11.60
C ARG A 19 -26.81 8.55 11.71
N LYS A 20 -27.51 7.72 10.93
CA LYS A 20 -28.97 7.61 10.97
C LYS A 20 -29.49 6.70 12.08
N GLY A 21 -28.60 6.02 12.82
CA GLY A 21 -28.98 5.01 13.81
C GLY A 21 -29.51 3.71 13.20
N GLU A 22 -29.34 3.49 11.89
CA GLU A 22 -29.74 2.25 11.22
C GLU A 22 -28.87 1.06 11.64
N VAL A 23 -27.63 1.35 12.07
CA VAL A 23 -26.70 0.40 12.69
C VAL A 23 -26.07 1.05 13.91
N SER A 24 -25.79 0.26 14.95
CA SER A 24 -25.16 0.74 16.19
C SER A 24 -23.63 0.63 16.17
N PHE A 25 -23.06 -0.04 15.15
CA PHE A 25 -21.63 -0.30 15.05
C PHE A 25 -21.20 -0.41 13.59
N VAL A 26 -20.06 0.20 13.27
CA VAL A 26 -19.38 0.05 11.98
C VAL A 26 -17.97 -0.44 12.24
N ALA A 27 -17.65 -1.63 11.76
CA ALA A 27 -16.30 -2.16 11.77
C ALA A 27 -15.44 -1.46 10.71
N GLY A 28 -14.14 -1.33 10.98
CA GLY A 28 -13.17 -0.75 10.06
C GLY A 28 -12.72 -1.69 8.93
N SER A 29 -13.63 -2.35 8.21
CA SER A 29 -13.28 -3.04 6.96
C SER A 29 -14.28 -2.70 5.83
N PRO A 30 -13.96 -1.74 4.94
CA PRO A 30 -12.74 -0.92 4.93
C PRO A 30 -12.60 -0.07 6.20
N SER A 31 -11.37 0.27 6.59
CA SER A 31 -11.18 1.13 7.77
C SER A 31 -11.78 2.50 7.52
N LEU A 32 -12.25 3.17 8.58
CA LEU A 32 -12.64 4.57 8.46
C LEU A 32 -11.45 5.35 7.92
N THR A 33 -11.69 6.20 6.93
CA THR A 33 -10.69 7.18 6.55
C THR A 33 -10.50 8.18 7.70
N PRO A 34 -9.33 8.83 7.81
CA PRO A 34 -9.12 9.90 8.79
C PRO A 34 -10.22 10.97 8.74
N ALA A 35 -10.67 11.34 7.53
CA ALA A 35 -11.75 12.32 7.34
C ALA A 35 -13.10 11.82 7.89
N GLN A 36 -13.44 10.55 7.67
CA GLN A 36 -14.64 9.93 8.25
C GLN A 36 -14.54 9.89 9.78
N SER A 37 -13.38 9.50 10.31
CA SER A 37 -13.09 9.45 11.76
C SER A 37 -13.31 10.82 12.39
N ALA A 38 -12.61 11.85 11.92
CA ALA A 38 -12.71 13.23 12.41
C ALA A 38 -14.15 13.79 12.28
N SER A 39 -14.90 13.37 11.26
CA SER A 39 -16.28 13.79 11.11
C SER A 39 -17.24 13.09 12.07
N LEU A 40 -16.94 11.86 12.50
CA LEU A 40 -17.73 11.10 13.47
C LEU A 40 -17.42 11.49 14.92
N GLU A 41 -16.20 11.95 15.22
CA GLU A 41 -15.82 12.45 16.55
C GLU A 41 -16.70 13.61 17.03
N LYS A 42 -17.29 14.35 16.09
CA LYS A 42 -18.16 15.50 16.36
C LYS A 42 -19.63 15.11 16.56
N ALA A 43 -19.99 13.83 16.36
CA ALA A 43 -21.37 13.37 16.50
C ALA A 43 -21.66 13.05 17.99
N PRO A 44 -22.80 13.53 18.54
CA PRO A 44 -23.07 13.45 19.98
C PRO A 44 -23.22 12.00 20.50
N ASP A 45 -23.74 11.10 19.66
CA ASP A 45 -24.08 9.73 20.06
C ASP A 45 -23.12 8.67 19.49
N ILE A 46 -21.96 9.08 18.97
CA ILE A 46 -20.99 8.18 18.33
C ILE A 46 -19.65 8.31 19.03
N LYS A 47 -19.16 7.19 19.57
CA LYS A 47 -17.79 7.09 20.07
C LYS A 47 -16.87 6.57 18.97
N VAL A 48 -15.93 7.41 18.55
CA VAL A 48 -14.82 6.96 17.69
C VAL A 48 -13.75 6.28 18.55
N ASN A 49 -13.27 5.14 18.06
CA ASN A 49 -12.17 4.38 18.64
C ASN A 49 -10.95 4.45 17.72
N ASP A 50 -10.04 5.37 18.02
CA ASP A 50 -8.72 5.44 17.39
C ASP A 50 -7.70 4.70 18.24
N ALA A 51 -7.08 3.66 17.67
CA ALA A 51 -6.15 2.80 18.38
C ALA A 51 -5.10 2.22 17.41
N PRO A 52 -3.88 1.89 17.89
CA PRO A 52 -2.86 1.29 17.04
C PRO A 52 -3.36 0.09 16.25
N GLY A 53 -3.15 0.12 14.93
CA GLY A 53 -3.57 -0.95 14.03
C GLY A 53 -2.84 -2.27 14.31
N ARG A 54 -3.50 -3.38 13.98
CA ARG A 54 -2.89 -4.73 13.94
C ARG A 54 -2.55 -5.19 12.51
N ARG A 55 -2.83 -4.34 11.52
CA ARG A 55 -2.65 -4.60 10.09
C ARG A 55 -1.63 -3.62 9.54
N PHE A 56 -1.05 -3.96 8.39
CA PHE A 56 -0.20 -3.08 7.60
C PHE A 56 -0.78 -2.96 6.20
N PHE A 57 -0.47 -1.84 5.54
CA PHE A 57 -0.62 -1.72 4.09
C PHE A 57 0.69 -2.15 3.44
N ALA A 58 0.61 -2.94 2.38
CA ALA A 58 1.78 -3.37 1.63
C ALA A 58 1.49 -3.40 0.15
N LEU A 59 2.54 -3.09 -0.62
CA LEU A 59 2.61 -3.44 -2.03
C LEU A 59 3.19 -4.84 -2.14
N ALA A 60 2.40 -5.78 -2.63
CA ALA A 60 2.89 -7.09 -3.04
C ALA A 60 3.33 -7.04 -4.50
N VAL A 61 4.53 -7.54 -4.77
CA VAL A 61 5.06 -7.72 -6.13
C VAL A 61 4.87 -9.17 -6.54
N ASN A 62 4.58 -9.40 -7.82
CA ASN A 62 4.50 -10.74 -8.40
C ASN A 62 5.79 -11.04 -9.20
N PRO A 63 6.84 -11.62 -8.58
CA PRO A 63 8.04 -12.02 -9.29
C PRO A 63 7.84 -13.27 -10.16
N GLY A 64 6.60 -13.77 -10.31
CA GLY A 64 6.30 -15.06 -10.89
C GLY A 64 6.39 -16.17 -9.84
N ALA A 65 5.58 -17.20 -10.02
CA ALA A 65 5.50 -18.29 -9.08
C ALA A 65 5.59 -19.64 -9.81
N ARG A 66 5.90 -20.70 -9.07
CA ARG A 66 6.02 -22.05 -9.59
C ARG A 66 5.22 -23.02 -8.74
N THR A 67 4.60 -23.99 -9.39
CA THR A 67 3.99 -25.13 -8.69
C THR A 67 5.06 -25.98 -8.04
N LYS A 68 4.64 -26.92 -7.17
CA LYS A 68 5.55 -27.89 -6.53
C LYS A 68 6.40 -28.66 -7.54
N ASP A 69 5.82 -28.94 -8.71
CA ASP A 69 6.48 -29.70 -9.79
C ASP A 69 7.28 -28.78 -10.74
N GLY A 70 7.49 -27.53 -10.36
CA GLY A 70 8.36 -26.58 -11.06
C GLY A 70 7.71 -25.82 -12.22
N GLN A 71 6.44 -26.07 -12.53
CA GLN A 71 5.74 -25.39 -13.62
C GLN A 71 5.50 -23.92 -13.26
N LYS A 72 5.87 -23.01 -14.16
CA LYS A 72 5.62 -21.58 -13.97
C LYS A 72 4.11 -21.31 -14.00
N PHE A 73 3.64 -20.47 -13.11
CA PHE A 73 2.27 -19.96 -13.12
C PHE A 73 2.25 -18.44 -12.88
N GLY A 74 1.23 -17.78 -13.45
CA GLY A 74 1.05 -16.33 -13.39
C GLY A 74 1.72 -15.58 -14.55
N ASP A 75 1.37 -14.30 -14.66
CA ASP A 75 1.75 -13.37 -15.73
C ASP A 75 2.57 -12.18 -15.22
N GLY A 76 3.27 -12.36 -14.10
CA GLY A 76 4.13 -11.33 -13.51
C GLY A 76 5.21 -10.86 -14.49
N HIS A 77 5.46 -9.55 -14.51
CA HIS A 77 6.44 -8.97 -15.43
C HIS A 77 7.84 -9.55 -15.14
N PRO A 78 8.58 -10.06 -16.15
CA PRO A 78 9.87 -10.75 -15.93
C PRO A 78 10.91 -9.93 -15.18
N ALA A 79 10.89 -8.60 -15.32
CA ALA A 79 11.78 -7.70 -14.57
C ALA A 79 11.61 -7.79 -13.03
N LEU A 80 10.43 -8.21 -12.53
CA LEU A 80 10.20 -8.36 -11.09
C LEU A 80 10.95 -9.56 -10.49
N LEU A 81 11.50 -10.47 -11.31
CA LEU A 81 12.44 -11.51 -10.85
C LEU A 81 13.74 -10.90 -10.32
N ASP A 82 14.16 -9.76 -10.88
CA ASP A 82 15.39 -9.07 -10.47
C ASP A 82 15.16 -8.34 -9.15
N GLN A 83 15.92 -8.71 -8.13
CA GLN A 83 15.83 -8.09 -6.81
C GLN A 83 16.16 -6.59 -6.84
N LYS A 84 17.08 -6.16 -7.72
CA LYS A 84 17.42 -4.74 -7.85
C LYS A 84 16.23 -3.92 -8.35
N VAL A 85 15.40 -4.49 -9.23
CA VAL A 85 14.15 -3.86 -9.67
C VAL A 85 13.18 -3.73 -8.50
N ARG A 86 12.98 -4.78 -7.71
CA ARG A 86 12.08 -4.72 -6.54
C ARG A 86 12.55 -3.70 -5.49
N HIS A 87 13.86 -3.65 -5.23
CA HIS A 87 14.44 -2.64 -4.33
C HIS A 87 14.25 -1.22 -4.88
N ALA A 88 14.52 -0.99 -6.16
CA ALA A 88 14.33 0.32 -6.78
C ALA A 88 12.86 0.78 -6.71
N LEU A 89 11.91 -0.11 -7.01
CA LEU A 89 10.48 0.18 -6.88
C LEU A 89 10.11 0.58 -5.45
N PHE A 90 10.67 -0.08 -4.43
CA PHE A 90 10.42 0.26 -3.02
C PHE A 90 11.07 1.58 -2.58
N MET A 91 12.30 1.85 -3.06
CA MET A 91 13.05 3.06 -2.74
C MET A 91 12.50 4.31 -3.45
N ALA A 92 11.78 4.15 -4.55
CA ALA A 92 11.09 5.24 -5.24
C ALA A 92 9.79 5.69 -4.54
N VAL A 93 9.33 4.98 -3.49
CA VAL A 93 8.07 5.30 -2.79
C VAL A 93 8.33 6.17 -1.57
N ASP A 94 7.82 7.40 -1.58
CA ASP A 94 7.85 8.29 -0.42
C ASP A 94 6.74 7.89 0.57
N ARG A 95 7.09 6.95 1.46
CA ARG A 95 6.18 6.46 2.50
C ARG A 95 5.76 7.56 3.48
N LYS A 96 6.61 8.57 3.71
CA LYS A 96 6.26 9.71 4.58
C LYS A 96 5.14 10.54 3.95
N THR A 97 5.25 10.84 2.65
CA THR A 97 4.18 11.52 1.93
C THR A 97 2.88 10.71 1.96
N ILE A 98 2.94 9.39 1.81
CA ILE A 98 1.74 8.54 1.94
C ILE A 98 1.11 8.65 3.34
N VAL A 99 1.91 8.55 4.40
CA VAL A 99 1.43 8.70 5.79
C VAL A 99 0.79 10.08 6.02
N ASP A 100 1.45 11.14 5.55
CA ASP A 100 1.00 12.51 5.81
C ASP A 100 -0.23 12.90 4.95
N LYS A 101 -0.28 12.47 3.69
CA LYS A 101 -1.29 12.93 2.72
C LYS A 101 -2.48 11.98 2.57
N VAL A 102 -2.23 10.67 2.57
CA VAL A 102 -3.30 9.68 2.43
C VAL A 102 -3.87 9.33 3.80
N PHE A 103 -2.99 8.98 4.75
CA PHE A 103 -3.41 8.55 6.08
C PHE A 103 -3.54 9.69 7.11
N GLN A 104 -3.19 10.93 6.73
CA GLN A 104 -3.33 12.12 7.58
C GLN A 104 -2.73 11.93 8.99
N GLY A 105 -1.62 11.20 9.10
CA GLY A 105 -0.95 10.92 10.37
C GLY A 105 -1.51 9.75 11.19
N HIS A 106 -2.60 9.10 10.75
CA HIS A 106 -3.17 7.91 11.41
C HIS A 106 -2.48 6.58 11.01
N ALA A 107 -1.33 6.66 10.35
CA ALA A 107 -0.47 5.54 10.04
C ALA A 107 0.95 5.80 10.50
N VAL A 108 1.71 4.73 10.69
CA VAL A 108 3.15 4.77 10.96
C VAL A 108 3.87 4.10 9.82
N GLU A 109 5.09 4.57 9.50
CA GLU A 109 5.91 3.93 8.48
C GLU A 109 6.18 2.47 8.86
N GLY A 110 5.94 1.55 7.93
CA GLY A 110 6.25 0.14 8.12
C GLY A 110 7.74 -0.11 8.06
N GLU A 111 8.33 -0.55 9.17
CA GLU A 111 9.76 -0.92 9.26
C GLU A 111 10.00 -2.43 9.03
N GLY A 112 8.93 -3.21 8.91
CA GLY A 112 8.97 -4.66 8.76
C GLY A 112 7.58 -5.26 8.58
N TYR A 113 7.49 -6.59 8.62
CA TYR A 113 6.24 -7.31 8.39
C TYR A 113 5.30 -7.35 9.62
N ILE A 114 5.87 -7.23 10.82
CA ILE A 114 5.12 -7.23 12.08
C ILE A 114 4.86 -5.78 12.48
N PRO A 115 3.59 -5.36 12.70
CA PRO A 115 3.28 -4.02 13.19
C PRO A 115 3.88 -3.74 14.59
N PRO A 116 4.25 -2.48 14.91
CA PRO A 116 4.88 -2.12 16.18
C PRO A 116 4.01 -2.37 17.41
N ARG A 117 2.70 -2.59 17.23
CA ARG A 117 1.79 -3.00 18.30
C ARG A 117 2.18 -4.34 18.93
N PHE A 118 2.86 -5.22 18.19
CA PHE A 118 3.29 -6.52 18.67
C PHE A 118 4.74 -6.46 19.16
N GLY A 119 4.97 -5.75 20.28
CA GLY A 119 6.30 -5.38 20.77
C GLY A 119 7.31 -6.54 20.80
N ASP A 120 6.96 -7.67 21.42
CA ASP A 120 7.85 -8.83 21.56
C ASP A 120 8.27 -9.47 20.23
N TYR A 121 7.52 -9.22 19.16
CA TYR A 121 7.75 -9.77 17.82
C TYR A 121 8.15 -8.69 16.81
N PHE A 122 8.20 -7.43 17.23
CA PHE A 122 8.51 -6.33 16.35
C PHE A 122 10.02 -6.30 16.08
N TRP A 123 10.38 -6.54 14.82
CA TRP A 123 11.75 -6.36 14.37
C TRP A 123 11.97 -4.92 13.94
N LYS A 124 13.01 -4.28 14.50
CA LYS A 124 13.44 -2.94 14.11
C LYS A 124 14.73 -3.02 13.27
N PRO A 125 14.74 -2.53 12.02
CA PRO A 125 15.94 -2.51 11.20
C PRO A 125 16.97 -1.53 11.73
N ALA A 126 18.25 -1.94 11.74
CA ALA A 126 19.35 -1.00 11.83
C ALA A 126 19.38 -0.09 10.59
N ASP A 127 20.01 1.08 10.66
CA ASP A 127 19.96 2.07 9.57
C ASP A 127 20.49 1.54 8.24
N GLY A 128 21.53 0.70 8.26
CA GLY A 128 22.06 0.04 7.06
C GLY A 128 21.14 -1.02 6.44
N GLN A 129 20.09 -1.45 7.14
CA GLN A 129 19.11 -2.43 6.67
C GLN A 129 17.88 -1.76 6.03
N LYS A 130 17.72 -0.43 6.21
CA LYS A 130 16.57 0.31 5.70
C LYS A 130 16.72 0.57 4.21
N LEU A 131 15.66 0.28 3.45
CA LEU A 131 15.50 0.75 2.07
C LEU A 131 14.73 2.07 2.08
N ALA A 132 15.40 3.14 2.51
CA ALA A 132 14.82 4.48 2.61
C ALA A 132 14.33 5.01 1.24
N TYR A 133 13.45 6.01 1.28
CA TYR A 133 13.05 6.75 0.09
C TYR A 133 14.28 7.47 -0.49
N ASP A 134 14.71 7.02 -1.67
CA ASP A 134 15.88 7.54 -2.39
C ASP A 134 15.73 7.22 -3.89
N PRO A 135 14.98 8.06 -4.64
CA PRO A 135 14.77 7.87 -6.07
C PRO A 135 16.05 7.88 -6.90
N ALA A 136 17.06 8.64 -6.48
CA ALA A 136 18.35 8.71 -7.18
C ALA A 136 19.09 7.37 -7.09
N LYS A 137 19.15 6.77 -5.90
CA LYS A 137 19.72 5.44 -5.71
C LYS A 137 18.87 4.35 -6.35
N ALA A 138 17.54 4.48 -6.36
CA ALA A 138 16.65 3.59 -7.12
C ALA A 138 16.99 3.60 -8.62
N ALA A 139 17.17 4.79 -9.21
CA ALA A 139 17.58 4.94 -10.60
C ALA A 139 18.95 4.31 -10.87
N SER A 140 19.94 4.54 -9.99
CA SER A 140 21.27 3.92 -10.09
C SER A 140 21.19 2.39 -10.05
N LEU A 141 20.39 1.82 -9.15
CA LEU A 141 20.19 0.36 -9.06
C LEU A 141 19.62 -0.23 -10.35
N LEU A 142 18.66 0.44 -10.98
CA LEU A 142 18.10 0.04 -12.27
C LEU A 142 19.16 0.14 -13.38
N ASP A 143 19.98 1.19 -13.37
CA ASP A 143 21.07 1.38 -14.33
C ASP A 143 22.14 0.29 -14.25
N GLU A 144 22.53 -0.10 -13.04
CA GLU A 144 23.46 -1.21 -12.79
C GLU A 144 22.87 -2.57 -13.19
N ALA A 145 21.56 -2.74 -13.03
CA ALA A 145 20.85 -3.96 -13.39
C ALA A 145 20.58 -4.10 -14.91
N GLY A 146 20.96 -3.08 -15.70
CA GLY A 146 20.84 -3.05 -17.16
C GLY A 146 19.49 -2.52 -17.67
N TYR A 147 18.67 -1.92 -16.83
CA TYR A 147 17.39 -1.31 -17.21
C TYR A 147 17.61 0.16 -17.57
N LYS A 148 18.15 0.42 -18.77
CA LYS A 148 18.47 1.78 -19.23
C LYS A 148 17.22 2.56 -19.66
N LYS A 149 17.32 3.89 -19.71
CA LYS A 149 16.29 4.73 -20.34
C LYS A 149 16.48 4.73 -21.86
N ASN A 150 15.38 4.70 -22.62
CA ASN A 150 15.37 4.91 -24.07
C ASN A 150 15.39 6.42 -24.40
N GLY A 151 15.37 6.77 -25.70
CA GLY A 151 15.35 8.16 -26.16
C GLY A 151 14.13 8.99 -25.73
N ALA A 152 13.06 8.33 -25.25
CA ALA A 152 11.88 8.97 -24.66
C ALA A 152 11.96 9.09 -23.13
N GLY A 153 13.11 8.77 -22.53
CA GLY A 153 13.33 8.82 -21.08
C GLY A 153 12.68 7.69 -20.29
N LYS A 154 12.06 6.70 -20.94
CA LYS A 154 11.41 5.56 -20.27
C LYS A 154 12.38 4.40 -20.10
N ARG A 155 12.37 3.77 -18.92
CA ARG A 155 13.17 2.58 -18.63
C ARG A 155 12.71 1.44 -19.55
N VAL A 156 13.67 0.72 -20.13
CA VAL A 156 13.41 -0.48 -20.95
C VAL A 156 13.93 -1.74 -20.27
N GLY A 157 13.22 -2.84 -20.49
CA GLY A 157 13.66 -4.18 -20.15
C GLY A 157 14.88 -4.62 -20.96
N LYS A 158 15.45 -5.76 -20.56
CA LYS A 158 16.57 -6.40 -21.27
C LYS A 158 16.19 -6.87 -22.69
N ASP A 159 14.91 -6.93 -22.99
CA ASP A 159 14.32 -7.19 -24.30
C ASP A 159 14.11 -5.92 -25.14
N GLY A 160 14.51 -4.75 -24.63
CA GLY A 160 14.38 -3.46 -25.30
C GLY A 160 12.97 -2.84 -25.24
N LYS A 161 12.00 -3.51 -24.62
CA LYS A 161 10.63 -3.00 -24.50
C LYS A 161 10.50 -2.10 -23.27
N PRO A 162 9.61 -1.09 -23.27
CA PRO A 162 9.35 -0.28 -22.07
C PRO A 162 8.98 -1.16 -20.87
N LEU A 163 9.55 -0.84 -19.70
CA LEU A 163 9.07 -1.41 -18.45
C LEU A 163 7.69 -0.85 -18.15
N ASP A 164 6.71 -1.73 -18.16
CA ASP A 164 5.33 -1.41 -17.84
C ASP A 164 4.81 -2.40 -16.78
N PHE A 165 4.27 -1.85 -15.70
CA PHE A 165 3.80 -2.62 -14.55
C PHE A 165 2.33 -2.35 -14.30
N ARG A 166 1.54 -3.43 -14.24
CA ARG A 166 0.15 -3.37 -13.80
C ARG A 166 0.08 -3.37 -12.27
N ILE A 167 -0.46 -2.30 -11.70
CA ILE A 167 -0.79 -2.22 -10.27
C ILE A 167 -2.26 -2.60 -10.08
N LEU A 168 -2.52 -3.54 -9.19
CA LEU A 168 -3.87 -3.88 -8.77
C LEU A 168 -4.16 -3.21 -7.42
N CYS A 169 -5.33 -2.60 -7.29
CA CYS A 169 -5.77 -1.94 -6.07
C CYS A 169 -7.26 -2.24 -5.82
N HIS A 170 -7.72 -2.13 -4.57
CA HIS A 170 -9.13 -2.37 -4.25
C HIS A 170 -9.99 -1.19 -4.73
N ALA A 171 -10.86 -1.44 -5.71
CA ALA A 171 -11.70 -0.40 -6.32
C ALA A 171 -12.71 0.25 -5.34
N THR A 172 -12.93 -0.33 -4.17
CA THR A 172 -13.81 0.21 -3.13
C THR A 172 -13.06 0.89 -1.99
N ASP A 173 -11.73 0.84 -1.96
CA ASP A 173 -10.91 1.50 -0.94
C ASP A 173 -10.35 2.83 -1.46
N PRO A 174 -10.72 3.98 -0.87
CA PRO A 174 -10.24 5.28 -1.31
C PRO A 174 -8.75 5.49 -1.07
N ASN A 175 -8.16 4.88 -0.02
CA ASN A 175 -6.74 5.00 0.28
C ASN A 175 -5.90 4.30 -0.79
N ASP A 176 -6.32 3.10 -1.20
CA ASP A 176 -5.70 2.33 -2.28
C ASP A 176 -5.66 3.12 -3.60
N LYS A 177 -6.77 3.78 -3.94
CA LYS A 177 -6.83 4.64 -5.14
C LYS A 177 -5.88 5.83 -5.05
N ALA A 178 -5.80 6.47 -3.88
CA ALA A 178 -4.92 7.61 -3.67
C ALA A 178 -3.44 7.19 -3.75
N ILE A 179 -3.07 6.09 -3.09
CA ILE A 179 -1.72 5.52 -3.15
C ILE A 179 -1.36 5.14 -4.58
N GLY A 180 -2.27 4.51 -5.34
CA GLY A 180 -2.03 4.12 -6.73
C GLY A 180 -1.63 5.29 -7.65
N LYS A 181 -2.19 6.49 -7.43
CA LYS A 181 -1.81 7.70 -8.18
C LYS A 181 -0.38 8.15 -7.86
N TYR A 182 0.00 8.16 -6.57
CA TYR A 182 1.37 8.46 -6.16
C TYR A 182 2.37 7.45 -6.75
N LEU A 183 2.04 6.16 -6.73
CA LEU A 183 2.90 5.13 -7.34
C LEU A 183 3.08 5.33 -8.84
N GLN A 184 2.01 5.68 -9.55
CA GLN A 184 2.06 5.97 -10.99
C GLN A 184 2.97 7.16 -11.29
N GLU A 185 2.93 8.20 -10.47
CA GLU A 185 3.79 9.37 -10.59
C GLU A 185 5.25 9.00 -10.31
N TRP A 186 5.55 8.44 -9.14
CA TRP A 186 6.93 8.16 -8.71
C TRP A 186 7.65 7.10 -9.53
N TRP A 187 6.94 6.11 -10.09
CA TRP A 187 7.55 5.14 -10.99
C TRP A 187 7.56 5.60 -12.46
N GLY A 188 6.86 6.68 -12.78
CA GLY A 188 6.80 7.26 -14.11
C GLY A 188 8.05 8.08 -14.49
N GLU A 189 8.81 8.53 -13.50
CA GLU A 189 10.05 9.33 -13.60
C GLU A 189 11.31 8.48 -13.89
#